data_AF-A0A087U101-F1
#
_entry.id   AF-A0A087U101-F1
#
_cell.length_a   1.000
_cell.length_b   1.000
_cell.length_c   1.000
_cell.angle_alpha   90.00
_cell.angle_beta   90.00
_cell.angle_gamma   90.00
#
_symmetry.space_group_name_H-M   'P 1'
#
loop_
_entity.id
_entity.type
_entity.pdbx_description
1 polymer ?
#
loop_
_entity_poly.entity_id
_entity_poly.type
_entity_poly.pdbx_seq_one_letter_code
_entity_poly.pdbx_strand_id
1 'polypeptide(L)'
;MMSYIVIPQMVKRQKGVIVNMSSISAFNPLPLMAVYSASKVFVDWFSRALAYEYKDQGIIVQSLIPSYIATNLVKFSSFLQRPSFIVPDPERFVKSAIQTIGVSNRTTGFWSHGIQYWMYELIPVSVWLRISWLMQKTIDNHHRLEKQS
;
A
#
# COMPACT_ATOMS: atom_id res chain seq x y z
N MET A 1 -12.80 -1.26 -12.04
CA MET A 1 -11.71 -2.11 -11.50
C MET A 1 -11.79 -3.51 -12.11
N MET A 2 -10.66 -4.22 -12.25
CA MET A 2 -10.62 -5.59 -12.80
C MET A 2 -11.52 -6.57 -12.02
N SER A 3 -11.75 -6.30 -10.72
CA SER A 3 -12.65 -7.07 -9.86
C SER A 3 -14.04 -7.29 -10.47
N TYR A 4 -14.62 -6.28 -11.14
CA TYR A 4 -15.94 -6.40 -11.77
C TYR A 4 -16.01 -7.50 -12.83
N ILE A 5 -14.93 -7.69 -13.60
CA ILE A 5 -14.87 -8.67 -14.68
C ILE A 5 -14.71 -10.09 -14.13
N VAL A 6 -13.91 -10.26 -13.08
CA VAL A 6 -13.53 -11.59 -12.57
C VAL A 6 -14.48 -12.15 -11.51
N ILE A 7 -15.14 -11.28 -10.74
CA ILE A 7 -16.01 -11.69 -9.63
C ILE A 7 -17.15 -12.61 -10.08
N PRO A 8 -17.91 -12.33 -11.16
CA PRO A 8 -19.02 -13.21 -11.57
C PRO A 8 -18.58 -14.67 -11.81
N GLN A 9 -17.36 -14.86 -12.34
CA GLN A 9 -16.80 -16.20 -12.55
C GLN A 9 -16.33 -16.84 -11.23
N MET A 10 -15.79 -16.05 -10.30
CA MET A 10 -15.41 -16.49 -8.95
C MET A 10 -16.61 -16.93 -8.12
N VAL A 11 -17.73 -16.21 -8.21
CA VAL A 11 -18.99 -16.54 -7.52
C VAL A 11 -19.55 -17.87 -8.04
N LYS A 12 -19.61 -18.04 -9.37
CA LYS A 12 -20.09 -19.30 -9.99
C LYS A 12 -19.32 -20.54 -9.52
N ARG A 13 -18.02 -20.41 -9.27
CA ARG A 13 -17.16 -21.50 -8.78
C ARG A 13 -17.00 -21.53 -7.25
N GLN A 14 -17.64 -20.61 -6.53
CA GLN A 14 -17.54 -20.41 -5.07
C GLN A 14 -16.08 -20.41 -4.55
N LYS A 15 -15.16 -19.88 -5.35
CA LYS A 15 -13.72 -19.92 -5.04
C LYS A 15 -12.99 -18.81 -5.78
N GLY A 16 -12.31 -17.94 -5.04
CA GLY A 16 -11.52 -16.89 -5.68
C GLY A 16 -10.62 -16.16 -4.69
N VAL A 17 -9.55 -15.57 -5.22
CA VAL A 17 -8.68 -14.66 -4.47
C VAL A 17 -8.49 -13.41 -5.30
N ILE A 18 -8.75 -12.25 -4.70
CA ILE A 18 -8.46 -10.92 -5.24
C ILE A 18 -7.53 -10.23 -4.25
N VAL A 19 -6.32 -9.89 -4.70
CA VAL A 19 -5.38 -9.10 -3.92
C VAL A 19 -5.25 -7.74 -4.58
N ASN A 20 -5.69 -6.70 -3.89
CA ASN A 20 -5.62 -5.32 -4.37
C ASN A 20 -4.47 -4.58 -3.70
N MET A 21 -3.64 -3.93 -4.50
CA MET A 21 -2.45 -3.21 -4.05
C MET A 21 -2.76 -1.74 -3.72
N SER A 22 -2.93 -1.46 -2.44
CA SER A 22 -3.01 -0.10 -1.89
C SER A 22 -1.60 0.38 -1.50
N SER A 23 -1.47 1.14 -0.42
CA SER A 23 -0.24 1.76 0.08
C SER A 23 -0.47 2.25 1.51
N ILE A 24 0.60 2.39 2.29
CA ILE A 24 0.56 3.07 3.59
C ILE A 24 0.06 4.52 3.49
N SER A 25 0.19 5.15 2.31
CA SER A 25 -0.39 6.48 2.00
C SER A 25 -1.93 6.52 1.98
N ALA A 26 -2.60 5.38 2.05
CA ALA A 26 -4.04 5.32 2.23
C ALA A 26 -4.49 5.76 3.65
N PHE A 27 -3.56 5.79 4.61
CA PHE A 27 -3.88 6.08 5.99
C PHE A 27 -4.09 7.58 6.24
N ASN A 28 -3.15 8.41 5.78
CA ASN A 28 -3.21 9.86 5.91
C ASN A 28 -2.88 10.53 4.57
N PRO A 29 -3.45 11.71 4.28
CA PRO A 29 -3.13 12.45 3.06
C PRO A 29 -1.63 12.76 2.96
N LEU A 30 -1.10 12.70 1.73
CA LEU A 30 0.27 13.11 1.42
C LEU A 30 0.24 14.39 0.58
N PRO A 31 0.68 15.54 1.12
CA PRO A 31 0.85 16.75 0.33
C PRO A 31 1.78 16.52 -0.87
N LEU A 32 1.52 17.22 -1.99
CA LEU A 32 2.17 17.00 -3.31
C LEU A 32 1.92 15.62 -3.96
N MET A 33 1.29 14.68 -3.24
CA MET A 33 0.89 13.35 -3.72
C MET A 33 -0.59 13.08 -3.44
N ALA A 34 -1.43 14.13 -3.45
CA ALA A 34 -2.82 14.07 -3.02
C ALA A 34 -3.64 13.04 -3.82
N VAL A 35 -3.58 13.11 -5.16
CA VAL A 35 -4.30 12.16 -6.04
C VAL A 35 -3.84 10.73 -5.81
N TYR A 36 -2.54 10.52 -5.60
CA TYR A 36 -2.00 9.20 -5.27
C TYR A 36 -2.59 8.68 -3.96
N SER A 37 -2.48 9.44 -2.85
CA SER A 37 -3.05 9.03 -1.56
C SER A 37 -4.57 8.78 -1.62
N ALA A 38 -5.31 9.65 -2.33
CA ALA A 38 -6.75 9.50 -2.55
C ALA A 38 -7.10 8.22 -3.33
N SER A 39 -6.34 7.91 -4.39
CA SER A 39 -6.53 6.67 -5.14
C SER A 39 -6.24 5.42 -4.29
N LYS A 40 -5.26 5.50 -3.39
CA LYS A 40 -4.85 4.37 -2.55
C LYS A 40 -5.82 4.12 -1.41
N VAL A 41 -6.39 5.16 -0.80
CA VAL A 41 -7.49 5.00 0.17
C VAL A 41 -8.75 4.45 -0.50
N PHE A 42 -9.07 4.88 -1.72
CA PHE A 42 -10.16 4.27 -2.51
C PHE A 42 -9.94 2.76 -2.69
N VAL A 43 -8.74 2.33 -3.08
CA VAL A 43 -8.44 0.90 -3.25
C VAL A 43 -8.56 0.14 -1.92
N ASP A 44 -8.09 0.71 -0.80
CA ASP A 44 -8.21 0.05 0.52
C ASP A 44 -9.68 -0.12 0.92
N TRP A 45 -10.45 0.96 0.90
CA TRP A 45 -11.85 0.95 1.31
C TRP A 45 -12.72 0.07 0.41
N PHE A 46 -12.54 0.19 -0.91
CA PHE A 46 -13.23 -0.67 -1.88
C PHE A 46 -12.95 -2.15 -1.63
N SER A 47 -11.69 -2.51 -1.38
CA SER A 47 -11.31 -3.91 -1.16
C SER A 47 -11.92 -4.47 0.13
N ARG A 48 -11.97 -3.66 1.19
CA ARG A 48 -12.57 -4.05 2.47
C ARG A 48 -14.09 -4.20 2.38
N ALA A 49 -14.75 -3.32 1.65
CA ALA A 49 -16.19 -3.43 1.37
C ALA A 49 -16.48 -4.72 0.58
N LEU A 50 -15.75 -4.97 -0.52
CA LEU A 50 -15.89 -6.20 -1.30
C LEU A 50 -15.60 -7.46 -0.47
N ALA A 51 -14.57 -7.43 0.37
CA ALA A 51 -14.24 -8.57 1.24
C ALA A 51 -15.43 -8.92 2.15
N TYR A 52 -16.17 -7.93 2.62
CA TYR A 52 -17.36 -8.13 3.43
C TYR A 52 -18.55 -8.64 2.60
N GLU A 53 -18.80 -8.04 1.43
CA GLU A 53 -19.92 -8.38 0.53
C GLU A 53 -19.82 -9.81 -0.03
N TYR A 54 -18.60 -10.31 -0.27
CA TYR A 54 -18.37 -11.61 -0.90
C TYR A 54 -17.87 -12.71 0.04
N LYS A 55 -17.80 -12.45 1.36
CA LYS A 55 -17.27 -13.39 2.36
C LYS A 55 -17.96 -14.77 2.32
N ASP A 56 -19.28 -14.78 2.15
CA ASP A 56 -20.11 -15.99 2.17
C ASP A 56 -20.16 -16.71 0.81
N GLN A 57 -19.48 -16.15 -0.21
CA GLN A 57 -19.45 -16.66 -1.59
C GLN A 57 -18.13 -17.40 -1.91
N GLY A 58 -17.29 -17.67 -0.89
CA GLY A 58 -16.01 -18.36 -1.05
C GLY A 58 -14.93 -17.51 -1.74
N ILE A 59 -15.06 -16.18 -1.71
CA ILE A 59 -14.12 -15.25 -2.33
C ILE A 59 -13.33 -14.53 -1.25
N ILE A 60 -12.01 -14.67 -1.30
CA ILE A 60 -11.08 -13.91 -0.47
C ILE A 60 -10.75 -12.61 -1.20
N VAL A 61 -11.00 -11.48 -0.56
CA VAL A 61 -10.54 -10.17 -1.03
C VAL A 61 -9.62 -9.59 0.03
N GLN A 62 -8.39 -9.27 -0.37
CA GLN A 62 -7.37 -8.72 0.51
C GLN A 62 -6.87 -7.37 0.01
N SER A 63 -6.87 -6.38 0.90
CA SER A 63 -6.19 -5.10 0.73
C SER A 63 -4.76 -5.20 1.26
N LEU A 64 -3.78 -5.01 0.37
CA LEU A 64 -2.37 -4.92 0.74
C LEU A 64 -1.95 -3.45 0.82
N ILE A 65 -1.52 -2.98 1.99
CA ILE A 65 -1.11 -1.59 2.27
C ILE A 65 0.38 -1.49 2.61
N PRO A 66 1.29 -1.83 1.69
CA PRO A 66 2.71 -1.83 2.00
C PRO A 66 3.27 -0.43 2.22
N SER A 67 4.34 -0.37 3.00
CA SER A 67 5.29 0.74 3.00
C SER A 67 6.29 0.57 1.84
N TYR A 68 7.40 1.31 1.87
CA TYR A 68 8.43 1.24 0.84
C TYR A 68 9.02 -0.16 0.68
N ILE A 69 9.23 -0.56 -0.58
CA ILE A 69 9.90 -1.80 -0.99
C ILE A 69 11.01 -1.38 -1.95
N ALA A 70 12.19 -1.99 -1.85
CA ALA A 70 13.37 -1.69 -2.68
C ALA A 70 13.14 -2.09 -4.15
N THR A 71 12.36 -1.28 -4.86
CA THR A 71 11.95 -1.44 -6.26
C THR A 71 12.35 -0.20 -7.06
N ASN A 72 12.10 -0.23 -8.38
CA ASN A 72 12.28 0.94 -9.23
C ASN A 72 11.41 2.15 -8.85
N LEU A 73 10.36 1.98 -8.04
CA LEU A 73 9.49 3.07 -7.59
C LEU A 73 10.19 4.02 -6.59
N VAL A 74 11.23 3.55 -5.92
CA VAL A 74 11.96 4.34 -4.90
C VAL A 74 13.30 4.88 -5.40
N LYS A 75 13.49 4.96 -6.73
CA LYS A 75 14.74 5.44 -7.36
C LYS A 75 15.15 6.86 -6.93
N PHE A 76 14.20 7.66 -6.48
CA PHE A 76 14.43 9.00 -5.94
C PHE A 76 15.24 9.03 -4.64
N SER A 77 15.45 7.87 -4.00
CA SER A 77 16.21 7.76 -2.75
C SER A 77 17.18 6.58 -2.81
N SER A 78 18.48 6.85 -2.74
CA SER A 78 19.50 5.82 -2.64
C SER A 78 19.42 5.02 -1.33
N PHE A 79 18.87 5.63 -0.27
CA PHE A 79 18.60 4.97 1.00
C PHE A 79 17.50 3.91 0.85
N LEU A 80 16.36 4.25 0.21
CA LEU A 80 15.24 3.32 0.03
C LEU A 80 15.53 2.21 -1.00
N GLN A 81 16.51 2.42 -1.89
CA GLN A 81 16.95 1.39 -2.83
C GLN A 81 17.79 0.28 -2.17
N ARG A 82 18.32 0.52 -0.97
CA ARG A 82 19.11 -0.48 -0.24
C ARG A 82 18.16 -1.36 0.60
N PRO A 83 18.05 -2.67 0.32
CA PRO A 83 17.24 -3.55 1.14
C PRO A 83 17.67 -3.51 2.61
N SER A 84 16.71 -3.45 3.51
CA SER A 84 16.90 -3.38 4.96
C SER A 84 15.74 -4.07 5.68
N PHE A 85 15.77 -4.09 7.01
CA PHE A 85 14.66 -4.62 7.81
C PHE A 85 13.36 -3.81 7.64
N ILE A 86 13.48 -2.51 7.40
CA ILE A 86 12.37 -1.55 7.26
C ILE A 86 11.88 -1.50 5.81
N VAL A 87 12.79 -1.70 4.85
CA VAL A 87 12.53 -1.65 3.41
C VAL A 87 12.97 -2.99 2.80
N PRO A 88 12.10 -4.00 2.73
CA PRO A 88 12.47 -5.31 2.21
C PRO A 88 12.76 -5.25 0.70
N ASP A 89 13.53 -6.22 0.22
CA ASP A 89 13.59 -6.52 -1.21
C ASP A 89 12.24 -7.12 -1.70
N PRO A 90 11.97 -7.08 -3.02
CA PRO A 90 10.69 -7.52 -3.56
C PRO A 90 10.39 -9.00 -3.30
N GLU A 91 11.39 -9.88 -3.38
CA GLU A 91 11.18 -11.32 -3.21
C GLU A 91 10.78 -11.64 -1.77
N ARG A 92 11.49 -11.06 -0.81
CA ARG A 92 11.18 -11.20 0.62
C ARG A 92 9.82 -10.62 0.97
N PHE A 93 9.47 -9.47 0.39
CA PHE A 93 8.16 -8.88 0.57
C PHE A 93 7.05 -9.80 0.03
N VAL A 94 7.19 -10.28 -1.21
CA VAL A 94 6.18 -11.15 -1.85
C VAL A 94 6.01 -12.47 -1.09
N LYS A 95 7.11 -13.10 -0.66
CA LYS A 95 7.07 -14.34 0.14
C LYS A 95 6.23 -14.16 1.41
N SER A 96 6.43 -13.04 2.11
CA SER A 96 5.66 -12.69 3.31
C SER A 96 4.21 -12.33 2.99
N ALA A 97 3.97 -11.52 1.95
CA ALA A 97 2.63 -11.06 1.58
C ALA A 97 1.72 -12.23 1.18
N ILE A 98 2.22 -13.20 0.42
CA ILE A 98 1.46 -14.40 0.02
C ILE A 98 0.99 -15.19 1.25
N GLN A 99 1.82 -15.29 2.29
CA GLN A 99 1.46 -16.01 3.52
C GLN A 99 0.31 -15.35 4.29
N THR A 100 -0.04 -14.10 3.99
CA THR A 100 -1.16 -13.42 4.63
C THR A 100 -2.51 -13.70 3.95
N ILE A 101 -2.51 -14.24 2.74
CA ILE A 101 -3.73 -14.49 1.95
C ILE A 101 -4.62 -15.48 2.71
N GLY A 102 -5.89 -15.11 2.90
CA GLY A 102 -6.86 -15.91 3.64
C GLY A 102 -6.75 -15.81 5.17
N VAL A 103 -5.71 -15.17 5.69
CA VAL A 103 -5.53 -14.93 7.14
C VAL A 103 -6.08 -13.56 7.54
N SER A 104 -5.86 -12.53 6.71
CA SER A 104 -6.37 -11.18 6.95
C SER A 104 -6.91 -10.55 5.67
N ASN A 105 -8.00 -9.80 5.79
CA ASN A 105 -8.57 -9.02 4.68
C ASN A 105 -7.82 -7.68 4.47
N ARG A 106 -7.01 -7.23 5.44
CA ARG A 106 -6.20 -6.00 5.36
C ARG A 106 -4.85 -6.19 6.05
N THR A 107 -3.76 -5.99 5.33
CA THR A 107 -2.41 -6.20 5.87
C THR A 107 -1.37 -5.36 5.15
N THR A 108 -0.27 -5.05 5.83
CA THR A 108 0.88 -4.38 5.23
C THR A 108 1.77 -5.33 4.42
N GLY A 109 1.50 -6.65 4.49
CA GLY A 109 2.22 -7.70 3.78
C GLY A 109 3.58 -8.07 4.39
N PHE A 110 4.11 -7.25 5.29
CA PHE A 110 5.40 -7.45 5.92
C PHE A 110 5.40 -6.93 7.36
N TRP A 111 5.93 -7.71 8.30
CA TRP A 111 5.79 -7.42 9.74
C TRP A 111 6.34 -6.04 10.14
N SER A 112 7.49 -5.62 9.59
CA SER A 112 8.11 -4.34 9.94
C SER A 112 7.29 -3.15 9.40
N HIS A 113 6.58 -3.33 8.29
CA HIS A 113 5.62 -2.34 7.82
C HIS A 113 4.42 -2.22 8.77
N GLY A 114 4.06 -3.30 9.48
CA GLY A 114 3.05 -3.25 10.55
C GLY A 114 3.47 -2.35 11.71
N ILE A 115 4.74 -2.38 12.09
CA ILE A 115 5.29 -1.47 13.11
C ILE A 115 5.26 -0.02 12.61
N GLN A 116 5.71 0.23 11.37
CA GLN A 116 5.64 1.55 10.76
C GLN A 116 4.20 2.07 10.71
N TYR A 117 3.27 1.20 10.32
CA TYR A 117 1.84 1.51 10.30
C TYR A 117 1.36 1.98 11.68
N TRP A 118 1.65 1.20 12.73
CA TRP A 118 1.29 1.57 14.10
C TRP A 118 1.91 2.90 14.54
N MET A 119 3.18 3.14 14.19
CA MET A 119 3.83 4.43 14.48
C MET A 119 3.14 5.59 13.77
N TYR A 120 2.70 5.42 12.52
CA TYR A 120 1.96 6.45 11.79
C TYR A 120 0.57 6.70 12.38
N GLU A 121 -0.08 5.69 12.98
CA GLU A 121 -1.37 5.87 13.66
C GLU A 121 -1.29 6.79 14.88
N LEU A 122 -0.13 6.87 15.54
CA LEU A 122 0.06 7.69 16.73
C LEU A 122 0.28 9.18 16.42
N ILE A 123 0.53 9.54 15.15
CA ILE A 123 0.86 10.91 14.76
C ILE A 123 -0.44 11.68 14.46
N PRO A 124 -0.76 12.78 15.18
CA PRO A 124 -1.91 13.61 14.85
C PRO A 124 -1.84 14.12 13.40
N VAL A 125 -2.98 14.15 12.71
CA VAL A 125 -3.05 14.51 11.27
C VAL A 125 -2.41 15.87 10.97
N SER A 126 -2.57 16.86 11.84
CA SER A 126 -1.96 18.19 11.67
C SER A 126 -0.43 18.15 11.69
N VAL A 127 0.15 17.30 12.54
CA VAL A 127 1.60 17.07 12.64
C VAL A 127 2.06 16.28 11.42
N TRP A 128 1.33 15.24 11.02
CA TRP A 128 1.61 14.45 9.83
C TRP A 128 1.67 15.30 8.56
N LEU A 129 0.68 16.18 8.34
CA LEU A 129 0.63 17.05 7.18
C LEU A 129 1.84 17.98 7.10
N ARG A 130 2.32 18.48 8.24
CA ARG A 130 3.54 19.31 8.29
C ARG A 130 4.79 18.50 7.95
N ILE A 131 4.96 17.32 8.56
CA ILE A 131 6.13 16.46 8.33
C ILE A 131 6.17 16.01 6.87
N SER A 132 5.06 15.46 6.37
CA SER A 132 4.94 14.97 4.99
C SER A 132 5.11 16.08 3.96
N TRP A 133 4.63 17.31 4.22
CA TRP A 133 4.92 18.46 3.37
C TRP A 133 6.43 18.73 3.24
N LEU A 134 7.16 18.78 4.37
CA LEU A 134 8.60 19.02 4.36
C LEU A 134 9.36 17.91 3.63
N MET A 135 9.02 16.65 3.91
CA MET A 135 9.62 15.49 3.25
C MET A 135 9.37 15.52 1.74
N GLN A 136 8.12 15.70 1.32
CA GLN A 136 7.76 15.63 -0.09
C GLN A 136 8.30 16.84 -0.88
N LYS A 137 8.36 18.02 -0.27
CA LYS A 137 8.98 19.21 -0.89
C LYS A 137 10.48 19.01 -1.09
N THR A 138 11.16 18.35 -0.17
CA THR A 138 12.59 18.01 -0.31
C THR A 138 12.82 17.05 -1.48
N ILE A 139 11.96 16.03 -1.62
CA ILE A 139 12.00 15.09 -2.74
C ILE A 139 11.72 15.79 -4.07
N ASP A 140 10.68 16.63 -4.14
CA ASP A 140 10.35 17.37 -5.37
C ASP A 140 11.48 18.32 -5.79
N ASN A 141 12.10 19.01 -4.83
CA ASN A 141 13.25 19.88 -5.10
C ASN A 141 14.44 19.09 -5.67
N HIS A 142 14.78 17.92 -5.09
CA HIS A 142 15.86 17.08 -5.63
C HIS A 142 15.57 16.62 -7.05
N HIS A 143 14.34 16.19 -7.34
CA HIS A 143 13.95 15.80 -8.70
C HIS A 143 14.02 16.94 -9.72
N ARG A 144 13.72 18.17 -9.32
CA ARG A 144 13.83 19.33 -10.21
C ARG A 144 15.29 19.63 -10.55
N LEU A 145 16.20 19.48 -9.59
CA LEU A 145 17.64 19.68 -9.80
C LEU A 145 18.23 18.62 -10.74
N GLU A 146 17.89 17.34 -10.57
CA GLU A 146 18.35 16.25 -11.45
C GLU A 146 17.85 16.38 -12.91
N LYS A 147 16.70 17.03 -13.14
CA LYS A 147 16.18 17.26 -14.50
C LYS A 147 16.81 18.46 -15.21
N GLN A 148 17.56 19.30 -14.49
CA GLN A 148 18.22 20.50 -15.04
C GLN A 148 19.71 20.28 -15.34
N SER A 149 20.29 19.16 -14.90
CA SER A 149 21.65 18.70 -15.21
C SER A 149 21.67 17.72 -16.38
#